data_AF-A0A2U8QYM5-F1
#
_entry.id   AF-A0A2U8QYM5-F1
#
_cell.length_a   1.000
_cell.length_b   1.000
_cell.length_c   1.000
_cell.angle_alpha   90.00
_cell.angle_beta   90.00
_cell.angle_gamma   90.00
#
_symmetry.space_group_name_H-M   'P 1'
#
loop_
_entity.id
_entity.type
_entity.pdbx_description
1 polymer ?
#
loop_
_entity_poly.entity_id
_entity_poly.type
_entity_poly.pdbx_seq_one_letter_code
_entity_poly.pdbx_strand_id
1 'polypeptide(L)'
;MDSFEGTYIYSDITTNTSFKVVLVKKTLQFNGRYYEDIIIGEYQYIENGVEKANTLNELTLNYSNPNRHNIVGNVLINDNNYRRAKCDDCIPNEIRLMLGIKDDLSHRYAFLILRRTTDLAGQEIIKIKIANISRSFSDNPNLSLDFVLPFTELTLIKQ
;
A
#
# COMPACT_ATOMS: atom_id res chain seq x y z
N MET A 1 -2.58 -8.72 -12.49
CA MET A 1 -2.04 -7.75 -11.51
C MET A 1 -1.26 -6.62 -12.18
N ASP A 2 -0.85 -6.77 -13.45
CA ASP A 2 -0.12 -5.76 -14.23
C ASP A 2 -0.82 -4.40 -14.23
N SER A 3 -2.14 -4.42 -14.16
CA SER A 3 -2.97 -3.24 -14.09
C SER A 3 -2.80 -2.38 -12.82
N PHE A 4 -2.17 -2.91 -11.77
CA PHE A 4 -1.86 -2.20 -10.52
C PHE A 4 -0.43 -1.64 -10.49
N GLU A 5 0.38 -1.91 -11.52
CA GLU A 5 1.71 -1.34 -11.65
C GLU A 5 1.63 0.16 -11.97
N GLY A 6 2.51 0.94 -11.33
CA GLY A 6 2.62 2.37 -11.60
C GLY A 6 3.11 3.20 -10.42
N THR A 7 3.22 4.50 -10.66
CA THR A 7 3.45 5.51 -9.63
C THR A 7 2.13 6.25 -9.39
N TYR A 8 1.74 6.33 -8.12
CA TYR A 8 0.48 6.92 -7.69
C TYR A 8 0.75 8.02 -6.68
N ILE A 9 0.11 9.17 -6.84
CA ILE A 9 0.32 10.33 -5.98
C ILE A 9 -1.01 10.87 -5.47
N TYR A 10 -1.13 10.99 -4.15
CA TYR A 10 -2.10 11.82 -3.46
C TYR A 10 -1.43 13.15 -3.11
N SER A 11 -2.16 14.25 -3.25
CA SER A 11 -1.68 15.58 -2.85
C SER A 11 -2.85 16.43 -2.37
N ASP A 12 -2.71 16.99 -1.19
CA ASP A 12 -3.58 18.03 -0.64
C ASP A 12 -2.76 19.29 -0.42
N ILE A 13 -3.01 20.29 -1.27
CA ILE A 13 -2.30 21.57 -1.27
C ILE A 13 -2.63 22.38 -0.02
N THR A 14 -3.82 22.20 0.57
CA THR A 14 -4.28 22.97 1.73
C THR A 14 -3.49 22.60 2.99
N THR A 15 -3.25 21.30 3.17
CA THR A 15 -2.49 20.77 4.30
C THR A 15 -1.02 20.54 3.97
N ASN A 16 -0.61 20.75 2.71
CA ASN A 16 0.73 20.43 2.24
C ASN A 16 1.12 18.96 2.52
N THR A 17 0.14 18.06 2.36
CA THR A 17 0.26 16.62 2.61
C THR A 17 0.30 15.88 1.28
N SER A 18 1.21 14.92 1.15
CA SER A 18 1.29 14.06 -0.02
C SER A 18 1.62 12.63 0.35
N PHE A 19 1.09 11.69 -0.43
CA PHE A 19 1.43 10.28 -0.30
C PHE A 19 1.70 9.70 -1.68
N LYS A 20 2.95 9.31 -1.89
CA LYS A 20 3.42 8.70 -3.13
C LYS A 20 3.63 7.22 -2.89
N VAL A 21 3.10 6.40 -3.79
CA VAL A 21 3.25 4.94 -3.79
C VAL A 21 3.75 4.50 -5.15
N VAL A 22 4.79 3.67 -5.19
CA VAL A 22 5.31 3.07 -6.42
C VAL A 22 5.16 1.57 -6.33
N LEU A 23 4.47 0.96 -7.28
CA LEU A 23 4.17 -0.46 -7.32
C LEU A 23 4.78 -1.06 -8.59
N VAL A 24 5.43 -2.23 -8.44
CA VAL A 24 6.07 -2.97 -9.53
C VAL A 24 5.66 -4.43 -9.43
N LYS A 25 5.24 -5.02 -10.55
CA LYS A 25 4.98 -6.45 -10.62
C LYS A 25 6.30 -7.20 -10.78
N LYS A 26 6.46 -8.26 -9.99
CA LYS A 26 7.51 -9.25 -10.14
C LYS A 26 6.86 -10.58 -10.52
N THR A 27 7.32 -11.17 -11.61
CA THR A 27 6.85 -12.48 -12.07
C THR A 27 7.72 -13.59 -11.51
N LEU A 28 7.13 -14.79 -11.37
CA LEU A 28 7.84 -16.02 -10.98
C LEU A 28 8.80 -15.82 -9.79
N GLN A 29 8.30 -15.22 -8.71
CA GLN A 29 9.04 -15.08 -7.45
C GLN A 29 8.89 -16.35 -6.62
N PHE A 30 10.02 -16.92 -6.19
CA PHE A 30 10.01 -18.11 -5.35
C PHE A 30 9.79 -17.74 -3.88
N ASN A 31 8.71 -18.25 -3.29
CA ASN A 31 8.37 -17.97 -1.88
C ASN A 31 8.91 -19.01 -0.88
N GLY A 32 9.80 -19.90 -1.32
CA GLY A 32 10.30 -21.02 -0.52
C GLY A 32 9.52 -22.33 -0.74
N ARG A 33 8.37 -22.29 -1.43
CA ARG A 33 7.55 -23.48 -1.73
C ARG A 33 7.14 -23.58 -3.20
N TYR A 34 6.74 -22.47 -3.80
CA TYR A 34 6.34 -22.39 -5.21
C TYR A 34 6.67 -21.02 -5.79
N TYR A 35 6.52 -20.89 -7.10
CA TYR A 35 6.66 -19.63 -7.82
C TYR A 35 5.31 -18.93 -7.93
N GLU A 36 5.29 -17.64 -7.68
CA GLU A 36 4.09 -16.80 -7.79
C GLU A 36 4.43 -15.42 -8.36
N ASP A 37 3.43 -14.79 -8.98
CA ASP A 37 3.51 -13.37 -9.29
C ASP A 37 3.18 -12.56 -8.02
N ILE A 38 3.92 -11.48 -7.79
CA ILE A 38 3.68 -10.54 -6.69
C ILE A 38 3.76 -9.10 -7.15
N ILE A 39 3.15 -8.21 -6.39
CA ILE A 39 3.46 -6.79 -6.39
C ILE A 39 4.44 -6.52 -5.25
N ILE A 40 5.49 -5.78 -5.55
CA ILE A 40 6.33 -5.09 -4.57
C ILE A 40 6.11 -3.59 -4.70
N GLY A 41 6.48 -2.83 -3.69
CA GLY A 41 6.45 -1.39 -3.79
C GLY A 41 7.04 -0.67 -2.60
N GLU A 42 7.15 0.64 -2.78
CA GLU A 42 7.72 1.57 -1.80
C GLU A 42 6.90 2.87 -1.79
N TYR A 43 7.10 3.70 -0.78
CA TYR A 43 6.30 4.90 -0.60
C TYR A 43 7.10 6.09 -0.04
N GLN A 44 6.50 7.27 -0.17
CA GLN A 44 6.92 8.49 0.52
C GLN A 44 5.67 9.17 1.11
N TYR A 45 5.73 9.51 2.39
CA TYR A 45 4.68 10.23 3.10
C TYR A 45 5.20 11.54 3.65
N ILE A 46 4.56 12.64 3.23
CA ILE A 46 4.80 13.99 3.72
C ILE A 46 3.49 14.48 4.33
N GLU A 47 3.54 14.91 5.58
CA GLU A 47 2.39 15.40 6.32
C GLU A 47 2.70 16.80 6.84
N ASN A 48 1.85 17.78 6.51
CA ASN A 48 2.05 19.18 6.91
C ASN A 48 3.43 19.72 6.50
N GLY A 49 3.90 19.35 5.30
CA GLY A 49 5.22 19.74 4.77
C GLY A 49 6.42 19.04 5.42
N VAL A 50 6.21 18.11 6.35
CA VAL A 50 7.28 17.35 7.01
C VAL A 50 7.30 15.91 6.47
N GLU A 51 8.46 15.47 5.96
CA GLU A 51 8.64 14.08 5.54
C GLU A 51 8.61 13.16 6.78
N LYS A 52 7.61 12.27 6.80
CA LYS A 52 7.39 11.31 7.89
C LYS A 52 8.06 9.97 7.62
N ALA A 53 8.09 9.56 6.35
CA ALA A 53 8.70 8.32 5.92
C ALA A 53 9.00 8.37 4.41
N ASN A 54 10.11 7.76 4.00
CA ASN A 54 10.50 7.66 2.60
C ASN A 54 11.33 6.39 2.37
N THR A 55 10.73 5.42 1.68
CA THR A 55 11.34 4.12 1.38
C THR A 55 11.65 3.96 -0.11
N LEU A 56 11.50 5.01 -0.91
CA LEU A 56 11.60 4.91 -2.38
C LEU A 56 12.95 4.39 -2.88
N ASN A 57 14.03 4.60 -2.13
CA ASN A 57 15.37 4.09 -2.47
C ASN A 57 15.44 2.55 -2.45
N GLU A 58 14.60 1.91 -1.63
CA GLU A 58 14.55 0.46 -1.46
C GLU A 58 14.01 -0.26 -2.70
N LEU A 59 13.30 0.45 -3.59
CA LEU A 59 12.69 -0.12 -4.80
C LEU A 59 13.74 -0.66 -5.79
N THR A 60 14.95 -0.07 -5.75
CA THR A 60 16.06 -0.46 -6.63
C THR A 60 16.85 -1.66 -6.10
N LEU A 61 16.63 -2.04 -4.83
CA LEU A 61 17.33 -3.14 -4.20
C LEU A 61 16.73 -4.47 -4.62
N ASN A 62 17.57 -5.38 -5.11
CA ASN A 62 17.18 -6.73 -5.44
C ASN A 62 17.32 -7.61 -4.20
N TYR A 63 16.25 -7.72 -3.43
CA TYR A 63 16.19 -8.62 -2.30
C TYR A 63 16.05 -10.08 -2.73
N SER A 64 16.82 -10.97 -2.11
CA SER A 64 16.65 -12.43 -2.28
C SER A 64 15.30 -12.91 -1.77
N ASN A 65 14.75 -12.23 -0.76
CA ASN A 65 13.38 -12.41 -0.30
C ASN A 65 12.59 -11.12 -0.59
N PRO A 66 11.63 -11.14 -1.53
CA PRO A 66 10.89 -9.93 -1.91
C PRO A 66 10.00 -9.39 -0.78
N ASN A 67 9.72 -10.18 0.26
CA ASN A 67 8.99 -9.71 1.44
C ASN A 67 9.75 -8.65 2.28
N ARG A 68 10.97 -8.29 1.86
CA ARG A 68 11.76 -7.21 2.46
C ARG A 68 11.36 -5.81 1.99
N HIS A 69 10.63 -5.69 0.88
CA HIS A 69 10.05 -4.42 0.46
C HIS A 69 8.98 -3.94 1.44
N ASN A 70 8.80 -2.63 1.59
CA ASN A 70 7.81 -2.11 2.53
C ASN A 70 6.37 -2.33 2.06
N ILE A 71 6.14 -2.52 0.76
CA ILE A 71 4.85 -2.98 0.22
C ILE A 71 5.08 -4.30 -0.52
N VAL A 72 4.30 -5.32 -0.21
CA VAL A 72 4.42 -6.63 -0.86
C VAL A 72 3.12 -7.44 -0.78
N GLY A 73 2.80 -8.18 -1.83
CA GLY A 73 1.71 -9.17 -1.80
C GLY A 73 1.04 -9.38 -3.16
N ASN A 74 -0.01 -10.19 -3.16
CA ASN A 74 -0.72 -10.60 -4.39
C ASN A 74 -2.17 -11.04 -4.14
N VAL A 75 -2.78 -10.67 -3.02
CA VAL A 75 -4.12 -11.16 -2.67
C VAL A 75 -5.18 -10.42 -3.48
N LEU A 76 -5.77 -11.10 -4.45
CA LEU A 76 -6.93 -10.59 -5.20
C LEU A 76 -8.22 -10.83 -4.42
N ILE A 77 -9.05 -9.80 -4.33
CA ILE A 77 -10.32 -9.82 -3.61
C ILE A 77 -11.43 -9.47 -4.59
N ASN A 78 -12.36 -10.40 -4.79
CA ASN A 78 -13.57 -10.22 -5.61
C ASN A 78 -14.87 -10.33 -4.78
N ASP A 79 -14.77 -10.62 -3.48
CA ASP A 79 -15.90 -10.66 -2.54
C ASP A 79 -15.97 -9.37 -1.72
N ASN A 80 -17.07 -8.64 -1.88
CA ASN A 80 -17.35 -7.39 -1.14
C ASN A 80 -17.45 -7.61 0.37
N ASN A 81 -17.75 -8.83 0.83
CA ASN A 81 -17.85 -9.19 2.24
C ASN A 81 -16.55 -9.78 2.82
N TYR A 82 -15.44 -9.72 2.09
CA TYR A 82 -14.15 -10.21 2.58
C TYR A 82 -13.77 -9.52 3.89
N ARG A 83 -13.73 -10.29 5.00
CA ARG A 83 -13.63 -9.79 6.39
C ARG A 83 -12.58 -8.70 6.62
N ARG A 84 -11.41 -8.78 5.97
CA ARG A 84 -10.29 -7.84 6.18
C ARG A 84 -10.35 -6.61 5.27
N ALA A 85 -11.21 -6.61 4.27
CA ALA A 85 -11.37 -5.56 3.28
C ALA A 85 -12.83 -5.47 2.84
N LYS A 86 -13.77 -5.33 3.79
CA LYS A 86 -15.18 -5.16 3.45
C LYS A 86 -15.36 -3.87 2.63
N CYS A 87 -16.16 -3.93 1.56
CA CYS A 87 -16.44 -2.80 0.70
C CYS A 87 -17.93 -2.76 0.36
N ASP A 88 -18.65 -1.86 1.02
CA ASP A 88 -20.11 -1.76 0.91
C ASP A 88 -20.57 -1.00 -0.36
N ASP A 89 -19.67 -0.24 -0.98
CA ASP A 89 -19.88 0.58 -2.19
C ASP A 89 -19.16 0.03 -3.43
N CYS A 90 -18.60 -1.18 -3.35
CA CYS A 90 -17.96 -1.84 -4.49
C CYS A 90 -18.99 -2.45 -5.43
N ILE A 91 -18.74 -2.37 -6.74
CA ILE A 91 -19.58 -3.07 -7.71
C ILE A 91 -19.35 -4.59 -7.60
N PRO A 92 -20.35 -5.43 -7.92
CA PRO A 92 -20.17 -6.88 -7.94
C PRO A 92 -18.99 -7.27 -8.86
N ASN A 93 -18.16 -8.22 -8.40
CA ASN A 93 -16.97 -8.72 -9.10
C ASN A 93 -15.85 -7.69 -9.33
N GLU A 94 -15.88 -6.55 -8.64
CA GLU A 94 -14.76 -5.62 -8.64
C GLU A 94 -13.49 -6.30 -8.08
N ILE A 95 -12.43 -6.35 -8.89
CA ILE A 95 -11.15 -6.90 -8.47
C ILE A 95 -10.38 -5.84 -7.68
N ARG A 96 -10.21 -6.11 -6.39
CA ARG A 96 -9.33 -5.33 -5.50
C ARG A 96 -8.06 -6.11 -5.23
N LEU A 97 -6.99 -5.39 -4.92
CA LEU A 97 -5.71 -5.96 -4.55
C LEU A 97 -5.41 -5.61 -3.10
N MET A 98 -5.07 -6.62 -2.29
CA MET A 98 -4.62 -6.42 -0.92
C MET A 98 -3.14 -6.81 -0.81
N LEU A 99 -2.35 -5.87 -0.33
CA LEU A 99 -0.92 -5.98 -0.08
C LEU A 99 -0.67 -5.84 1.42
N GLY A 100 0.46 -6.35 1.90
CA GLY A 100 1.05 -5.89 3.15
C GLY A 100 1.71 -4.54 2.94
N ILE A 101 1.63 -3.67 3.94
CA ILE A 101 2.44 -2.44 4.04
C ILE A 101 3.10 -2.40 5.42
N LYS A 102 4.40 -2.12 5.46
CA LYS A 102 5.19 -1.94 6.67
C LYS A 102 5.53 -0.48 6.83
N ASP A 103 5.13 0.11 7.95
CA ASP A 103 5.61 1.41 8.34
C ASP A 103 7.10 1.31 8.71
N ASP A 104 7.94 2.03 7.97
CA ASP A 104 9.37 2.04 8.19
C ASP A 104 9.77 2.57 9.56
N LEU A 105 9.05 3.56 10.10
CA LEU A 105 9.38 4.16 11.39
C LEU A 105 8.99 3.25 12.55
N SER A 106 7.73 2.82 12.61
CA SER A 106 7.26 1.96 13.72
C SER A 106 7.55 0.47 13.54
N HIS A 107 7.98 0.07 12.35
CA HIS A 107 8.12 -1.32 11.92
C HIS A 107 6.84 -2.18 12.04
N ARG A 108 5.68 -1.53 12.21
CA ARG A 108 4.38 -2.19 12.29
C ARG A 108 3.84 -2.48 10.90
N TYR A 109 3.05 -3.53 10.81
CA TYR A 109 2.46 -4.01 9.56
C TYR A 109 0.99 -3.64 9.49
N ALA A 110 0.48 -3.39 8.29
CA ALA A 110 -0.93 -3.23 8.00
C ALA A 110 -1.25 -3.86 6.64
N PHE A 111 -2.53 -3.88 6.28
CA PHE A 111 -2.95 -4.17 4.91
C PHE A 111 -3.17 -2.87 4.14
N LEU A 112 -2.59 -2.80 2.95
CA LEU A 112 -2.89 -1.79 1.95
C LEU A 112 -3.90 -2.40 0.96
N ILE A 113 -5.11 -1.87 0.92
CA ILE A 113 -6.19 -2.31 0.04
C ILE A 113 -6.28 -1.32 -1.11
N LEU A 114 -6.18 -1.81 -2.34
CA LEU A 114 -6.14 -1.02 -3.57
C LEU A 114 -7.37 -1.33 -4.42
N ARG A 115 -8.01 -0.27 -4.89
CA ARG A 115 -9.19 -0.31 -5.75
C ARG A 115 -8.95 0.60 -6.96
N ARG A 116 -8.94 0.02 -8.16
CA ARG A 116 -8.77 0.80 -9.40
C ARG A 116 -10.08 1.43 -9.81
N THR A 117 -10.02 2.66 -10.29
CA THR A 117 -11.16 3.34 -10.90
C THR A 117 -10.65 4.41 -11.86
N THR A 118 -11.56 5.17 -12.45
CA THR A 118 -11.25 6.34 -13.26
C THR A 118 -11.97 7.54 -12.66
N ASP A 119 -11.38 8.72 -12.77
CA ASP A 119 -12.09 9.96 -12.45
C ASP A 119 -13.11 10.33 -13.54
N LEU A 120 -13.80 11.46 -13.37
CA LEU A 120 -14.80 11.95 -14.33
C LEU A 120 -14.20 12.33 -15.69
N ALA A 121 -12.89 12.56 -15.76
CA ALA A 121 -12.15 12.87 -16.98
C ALA A 121 -11.56 11.61 -17.65
N GLY A 122 -11.74 10.43 -17.04
CA GLY A 122 -11.19 9.16 -17.53
C GLY A 122 -9.73 8.90 -17.12
N GLN A 123 -9.13 9.74 -16.27
CA GLN A 123 -7.78 9.52 -15.76
C GLN A 123 -7.78 8.30 -14.83
N GLU A 124 -6.80 7.41 -15.00
CA GLU A 124 -6.61 6.27 -14.10
C GLU A 124 -6.26 6.77 -12.70
N ILE A 125 -7.05 6.33 -11.73
CA ILE A 125 -6.83 6.61 -10.31
C ILE A 125 -6.90 5.31 -9.51
N ILE A 126 -6.33 5.36 -8.32
CA ILE A 126 -6.41 4.27 -7.36
C ILE A 126 -6.90 4.81 -6.02
N LYS A 127 -7.94 4.17 -5.48
CA LYS A 127 -8.33 4.38 -4.09
C LYS A 127 -7.55 3.40 -3.23
N ILE A 128 -6.93 3.90 -2.18
CA ILE A 128 -6.20 3.09 -1.22
C ILE A 128 -6.75 3.26 0.18
N LYS A 129 -6.68 2.19 0.97
CA LYS A 129 -7.02 2.19 2.39
C LYS A 129 -6.02 1.35 3.17
N ILE A 130 -5.45 1.92 4.23
CA ILE A 130 -4.64 1.19 5.19
C ILE A 130 -5.55 0.66 6.31
N ALA A 131 -5.49 -0.65 6.57
CA ALA A 131 -6.38 -1.32 7.53
C ALA A 131 -5.65 -2.40 8.33
N ASN A 132 -6.23 -2.80 9.45
CA ASN A 132 -5.74 -3.91 10.30
C ASN A 132 -4.27 -3.75 10.73
N ILE A 133 -3.93 -2.56 11.23
CA ILE A 133 -2.58 -2.29 11.73
C ILE A 133 -2.26 -3.23 12.89
N SER A 134 -1.09 -3.85 12.83
CA SER A 134 -0.59 -4.76 13.84
C SER A 134 -0.49 -4.04 15.18
N ARG A 135 -0.68 -4.78 16.27
CA ARG A 135 -0.42 -4.24 17.61
C ARG A 135 1.06 -3.88 17.74
N SER A 136 1.35 -2.91 18.59
CA SER A 136 2.72 -2.75 19.07
C SER A 136 3.07 -3.93 19.97
N PHE A 137 4.26 -4.50 19.79
CA PHE A 137 4.76 -5.60 20.60
C PHE A 137 5.81 -5.14 21.62
N SER A 138 5.95 -3.84 21.88
CA SER A 138 6.88 -3.38 22.92
C SER A 138 6.30 -3.63 24.31
N ASP A 139 7.00 -4.40 25.13
CA ASP A 139 6.68 -4.57 26.56
C ASP A 139 6.76 -3.26 27.35
N ASN A 140 7.44 -2.25 26.78
CA ASN A 140 7.47 -0.89 27.30
C ASN A 140 6.65 0.04 26.38
N PRO A 141 5.45 0.48 26.78
CA PRO A 141 4.60 1.35 25.96
C PRO A 141 5.26 2.69 25.60
N ASN A 142 6.27 3.14 26.35
CA ASN A 142 7.03 4.36 26.05
C ASN A 142 8.05 4.21 24.91
N LEU A 143 8.31 2.98 24.44
CA LEU A 143 9.20 2.70 23.31
C LEU A 143 8.45 2.34 22.02
N SER A 144 7.12 2.23 22.08
CA SER A 144 6.30 1.99 20.91
C SER A 144 6.21 3.26 20.07
N LEU A 145 6.77 3.23 18.86
CA LEU A 145 6.51 4.26 17.87
C LEU A 145 5.09 4.09 17.30
N ASP A 146 4.39 5.21 17.15
CA ASP A 146 3.08 5.24 16.51
C ASP A 146 3.19 4.95 15.01
N PHE A 147 2.14 4.36 14.46
CA PHE A 147 2.06 4.11 13.03
C PHE A 147 1.83 5.44 12.31
N VAL A 148 2.71 5.83 11.38
CA VAL A 148 2.68 7.19 10.81
C VAL A 148 1.96 7.31 9.47
N LEU A 149 1.67 6.21 8.78
CA LEU A 149 1.04 6.27 7.45
C LEU A 149 -0.46 6.61 7.55
N PRO A 150 -1.05 7.22 6.50
CA PRO A 150 -2.43 7.72 6.56
C PRO A 150 -3.46 6.62 6.79
N PHE A 151 -4.40 6.87 7.70
CA PHE A 151 -5.47 5.94 8.07
C PHE A 151 -6.75 6.09 7.26
N THR A 152 -6.89 7.21 6.56
CA THR A 152 -8.07 7.53 5.75
C THR A 152 -7.98 6.88 4.38
N GLU A 153 -9.13 6.75 3.71
CA GLU A 153 -9.12 6.40 2.30
C GLU A 153 -8.57 7.58 1.49
N LEU A 154 -7.58 7.30 0.64
CA LEU A 154 -6.97 8.29 -0.25
C LEU A 154 -7.27 7.93 -1.69
N THR A 155 -7.50 8.94 -2.53
CA THR A 155 -7.59 8.80 -3.97
C THR A 155 -6.30 9.32 -4.60
N LEU A 156 -5.52 8.45 -5.23
CA LEU A 156 -4.23 8.77 -5.81
C LEU A 156 -4.34 8.76 -7.34
N ILE A 157 -3.68 9.70 -7.98
CA ILE A 157 -3.61 9.82 -9.44
C ILE A 157 -2.40 9.05 -9.95
N LYS A 158 -2.62 8.19 -10.95
CA LYS A 158 -1.53 7.52 -11.65
C LYS A 158 -0.76 8.53 -12.52
N GLN A 159 0.56 8.55 -12.37
CA GLN A 159 1.48 9.39 -13.16
C GLN A 159 1.90 8.70 -14.45
#